data_AF-A0A8J4DN15-F1
#
_entry.id   AF-A0A8J4DN15-F1
#
_cell.length_a   1.000
_cell.length_b   1.000
_cell.length_c   1.000
_cell.angle_alpha   90.00
_cell.angle_beta   90.00
_cell.angle_gamma   90.00
#
_symmetry.space_group_name_H-M   'P 1'
#
loop_
_entity.id
_entity.type
_entity.pdbx_description
1 polymer ?
#
loop_
_entity_poly.entity_id
_entity_poly.type
_entity_poly.pdbx_seq_one_letter_code
_entity_poly.pdbx_strand_id
1 'polypeptide(L)'
;MGLAERRAAERFRTEEFPGWKSKLDEAAHFPVPVDVEWSELANNEFHEQYTDLFARVYFGPLVRALTAITVDDLGIEALREGLSRIVVRNTYTYASETGFSFADGVLTIDHRGDANIDHEDDRAKWLQQLLEKNL
;
A
#
# COMPACT_ATOMS: atom_id res chain seq x y z
N MET A 1 -10.77 -18.33 -1.97
CA MET A 1 -10.65 -17.76 -3.33
C MET A 1 -10.94 -18.84 -4.36
N GLY A 2 -11.71 -18.51 -5.40
CA GLY A 2 -11.93 -19.38 -6.56
C GLY A 2 -10.77 -19.29 -7.57
N LEU A 3 -10.99 -19.81 -8.78
CA LEU A 3 -9.97 -19.76 -9.85
C LEU A 3 -9.88 -18.38 -10.52
N ALA A 4 -11.01 -17.69 -10.66
CA ALA A 4 -11.07 -16.37 -11.30
C ALA A 4 -10.30 -15.32 -10.49
N GLU A 5 -10.52 -15.29 -9.18
CA GLU A 5 -9.83 -14.38 -8.25
C GLU A 5 -8.32 -14.62 -8.25
N ARG A 6 -7.90 -15.90 -8.21
CA ARG A 6 -6.48 -16.26 -8.26
C ARG A 6 -5.83 -15.82 -9.57
N ARG A 7 -6.51 -15.98 -10.70
CA ARG A 7 -6.00 -15.53 -12.01
C ARG A 7 -5.89 -14.01 -12.08
N ALA A 8 -6.90 -13.29 -11.60
CA ALA A 8 -6.88 -11.84 -11.57
C ALA A 8 -5.77 -11.29 -10.67
N ALA A 9 -5.60 -11.88 -9.48
CA ALA A 9 -4.53 -11.52 -8.55
C ALA A 9 -3.14 -11.76 -9.14
N GLU A 10 -2.91 -12.93 -9.76
CA GLU A 10 -1.64 -13.22 -10.42
C GLU A 10 -1.38 -12.34 -11.64
N ARG A 11 -2.41 -12.00 -12.39
CA ARG A 11 -2.29 -11.02 -13.48
C ARG A 11 -1.84 -9.66 -12.94
N PHE A 12 -2.50 -9.15 -11.90
CA PHE A 12 -2.08 -7.89 -11.28
C PHE A 12 -0.64 -7.97 -10.77
N ARG A 13 -0.29 -9.05 -10.06
CA ARG A 13 1.04 -9.27 -9.51
C ARG A 13 2.14 -9.27 -10.58
N THR A 14 1.88 -9.87 -11.73
CA THR A 14 2.90 -10.06 -12.78
C THR A 14 2.91 -8.94 -13.82
N GLU A 15 1.77 -8.34 -14.14
CA GLU A 15 1.63 -7.32 -15.20
C GLU A 15 1.60 -5.88 -14.65
N GLU A 16 0.97 -5.64 -13.50
CA GLU A 16 0.67 -4.28 -13.00
C GLU A 16 1.55 -3.87 -11.81
N PHE A 17 1.74 -4.77 -10.85
CA PHE A 17 2.48 -4.51 -9.62
C PHE A 17 3.93 -4.04 -9.85
N PRO A 18 4.70 -4.53 -10.84
CA PRO A 18 6.03 -3.99 -11.13
C PRO A 18 6.02 -2.48 -11.40
N GLY A 19 4.97 -1.96 -12.06
CA GLY A 19 4.80 -0.52 -12.28
C GLY A 19 4.53 0.23 -10.98
N TRP A 20 3.70 -0.33 -10.10
CA TRP A 20 3.47 0.24 -8.76
C TRP A 20 4.71 0.22 -7.89
N LYS A 21 5.47 -0.88 -7.91
CA LYS A 21 6.73 -1.01 -7.20
C LYS A 21 7.74 0.04 -7.66
N SER A 22 7.86 0.27 -8.97
CA SER A 22 8.73 1.33 -9.50
C SER A 22 8.31 2.71 -9.00
N LYS A 23 7.00 3.01 -8.96
CA LYS A 23 6.50 4.29 -8.44
C LYS A 23 6.77 4.45 -6.94
N LEU A 24 6.67 3.37 -6.16
CA LEU A 24 7.00 3.38 -4.73
C LEU A 24 8.50 3.64 -4.50
N ASP A 25 9.36 2.98 -5.28
CA ASP A 25 10.81 3.18 -5.16
C ASP A 25 11.24 4.59 -5.57
N GLU A 26 10.62 5.13 -6.62
CA GLU A 26 10.81 6.51 -7.05
C GLU A 26 10.33 7.49 -5.97
N ALA A 27 9.12 7.30 -5.45
CA ALA A 27 8.57 8.13 -4.38
C ALA A 27 9.38 8.05 -3.08
N ALA A 28 10.00 6.92 -2.77
CA ALA A 28 10.83 6.78 -1.58
C ALA A 28 12.28 7.25 -1.79
N HIS A 29 12.73 7.41 -3.04
CA HIS A 29 14.14 7.61 -3.41
C HIS A 29 15.07 6.44 -3.04
N PHE A 30 14.54 5.25 -2.76
CA PHE A 30 15.29 4.02 -2.56
C PHE A 30 14.42 2.78 -2.85
N PRO A 31 15.03 1.61 -3.10
CA PRO A 31 14.26 0.37 -3.28
C PRO A 31 13.58 -0.04 -1.97
N VAL A 32 12.27 0.13 -1.88
CA VAL A 32 11.49 -0.24 -0.69
C VAL A 32 11.09 -1.71 -0.80
N PRO A 33 11.43 -2.59 0.15
CA PRO A 33 10.86 -3.93 0.20
C PRO A 33 9.34 -3.88 0.42
N VAL A 34 8.57 -4.56 -0.42
CA VAL A 34 7.10 -4.60 -0.33
C VAL A 34 6.63 -6.05 -0.35
N ASP A 35 6.08 -6.48 0.78
CA ASP A 35 5.46 -7.79 0.95
C ASP A 35 3.94 -7.63 0.76
N VAL A 36 3.37 -8.33 -0.22
CA VAL A 36 1.93 -8.26 -0.49
C VAL A 36 1.30 -9.63 -0.27
N GLU A 37 0.30 -9.68 0.63
CA GLU A 37 -0.49 -10.88 0.91
C GLU A 37 -1.59 -11.05 -0.15
N TRP A 38 -1.21 -11.47 -1.36
CA TRP A 38 -2.11 -11.58 -2.51
C TRP A 38 -3.34 -12.44 -2.26
N SER A 39 -3.19 -13.48 -1.43
CA SER A 39 -4.29 -14.36 -1.04
C SER A 39 -5.33 -13.68 -0.14
N GLU A 40 -4.92 -12.68 0.63
CA GLU A 40 -5.81 -11.85 1.45
C GLU A 40 -6.48 -10.76 0.61
N LEU A 41 -5.73 -10.16 -0.33
CA LEU A 41 -6.27 -9.12 -1.21
C LEU A 41 -7.33 -9.67 -2.17
N ALA A 42 -7.15 -10.91 -2.66
CA ALA A 42 -8.01 -11.53 -3.66
C ALA A 42 -9.16 -12.36 -3.07
N ASN A 43 -9.68 -11.96 -1.91
CA ASN A 43 -10.67 -12.71 -1.14
C ASN A 43 -12.15 -12.44 -1.48
N ASN A 44 -12.44 -11.53 -2.42
CA ASN A 44 -13.81 -11.08 -2.74
C ASN A 44 -14.23 -11.43 -4.19
N GLU A 45 -15.51 -11.23 -4.53
CA GLU A 45 -16.07 -11.54 -5.86
C GLU A 45 -15.75 -10.49 -6.94
N PHE A 46 -14.99 -9.43 -6.61
CA PHE A 46 -14.70 -8.28 -7.49
C PHE A 46 -13.44 -8.47 -8.35
N HIS A 47 -13.13 -9.71 -8.76
CA HIS A 47 -11.92 -10.04 -9.51
C HIS A 47 -11.73 -9.22 -10.80
N GLU A 48 -12.80 -8.79 -11.46
CA GLU A 48 -12.74 -7.91 -12.63
C GLU A 48 -12.25 -6.48 -12.31
N GLN A 49 -12.36 -6.07 -11.04
CA GLN A 49 -12.04 -4.71 -10.57
C GLN A 49 -10.72 -4.65 -9.80
N TYR A 50 -10.00 -5.76 -9.61
CA TYR A 50 -8.76 -5.80 -8.81
C TYR A 50 -7.73 -4.77 -9.25
N THR A 51 -7.60 -4.49 -10.55
CA THR A 51 -6.68 -3.46 -11.03
C THR A 51 -7.02 -2.08 -10.45
N ASP A 52 -8.30 -1.68 -10.47
CA ASP A 52 -8.73 -0.41 -9.92
C ASP A 52 -8.71 -0.41 -8.39
N LEU A 53 -9.26 -1.45 -7.76
CA LEU A 53 -9.36 -1.54 -6.31
C LEU A 53 -7.99 -1.56 -5.64
N PHE A 54 -7.06 -2.39 -6.14
CA PHE A 54 -5.74 -2.49 -5.51
C PHE A 54 -4.94 -1.20 -5.68
N ALA A 55 -5.04 -0.56 -6.85
CA ALA A 55 -4.45 0.73 -7.11
C ALA A 55 -4.98 1.80 -6.13
N ARG A 56 -6.29 1.95 -6.01
CA ARG A 56 -6.92 3.05 -5.25
C ARG A 56 -6.92 2.83 -3.74
N VAL A 57 -6.98 1.58 -3.29
CA VAL A 57 -7.04 1.27 -1.85
C VAL A 57 -5.66 1.16 -1.22
N TYR A 58 -4.67 0.60 -1.92
CA TYR A 58 -3.35 0.32 -1.33
C TYR A 58 -2.23 1.14 -1.95
N PHE A 59 -1.98 1.00 -3.25
CA PHE A 59 -0.72 1.47 -3.85
C PHE A 59 -0.71 2.96 -4.16
N GLY A 60 -1.81 3.53 -4.62
CA GLY A 60 -1.98 4.97 -4.86
C GLY A 60 -1.76 5.79 -3.58
N PRO A 61 -2.46 5.48 -2.47
CA PRO A 61 -2.25 6.15 -1.19
C PRO A 61 -0.81 6.05 -0.68
N LEU A 62 -0.17 4.88 -0.83
CA LEU A 62 1.23 4.69 -0.46
C LEU A 62 2.16 5.62 -1.25
N VAL A 63 2.05 5.63 -2.58
CA VAL A 63 2.88 6.49 -3.44
C VAL A 63 2.74 7.96 -3.03
N ARG A 64 1.49 8.44 -2.86
CA ARG A 64 1.23 9.83 -2.45
C ARG A 64 1.84 10.16 -1.09
N ALA A 65 1.71 9.26 -0.11
CA ALA A 65 2.26 9.45 1.23
C ALA A 65 3.79 9.54 1.21
N LEU A 66 4.47 8.62 0.51
CA LEU A 66 5.93 8.63 0.41
C LEU A 66 6.43 9.89 -0.31
N THR A 67 5.82 10.26 -1.44
CA THR A 67 6.18 11.49 -2.17
C THR A 67 6.01 12.75 -1.32
N ALA A 68 4.99 12.80 -0.46
CA ALA A 68 4.75 13.94 0.42
C ALA A 68 5.81 14.07 1.53
N ILE A 69 6.37 12.94 1.98
CA ILE A 69 7.44 12.92 2.99
C ILE A 69 8.77 13.30 2.36
N THR A 70 9.08 12.81 1.16
CA THR A 70 10.39 12.97 0.52
C THR A 70 10.54 14.24 -0.32
N VAL A 71 9.87 15.33 0.08
CA VAL A 71 9.93 16.62 -0.64
C VAL A 71 11.27 17.34 -0.48
N ASP A 72 12.05 16.96 0.52
CA ASP A 72 13.38 17.47 0.82
C ASP A 72 14.34 16.36 1.29
N ASP A 73 15.62 16.71 1.41
CA ASP A 73 16.67 15.76 1.80
C ASP A 73 16.44 15.16 3.19
N LEU A 74 15.87 15.95 4.13
CA LEU A 74 15.60 15.48 5.49
C LEU A 74 14.53 14.38 5.49
N GLY A 75 13.45 14.57 4.74
CA GLY A 75 12.39 13.57 4.61
C GLY A 75 12.86 12.31 3.89
N ILE A 76 13.75 12.44 2.90
CA ILE A 76 14.39 11.30 2.23
C ILE A 76 15.25 10.50 3.20
N GLU A 77 16.09 11.17 3.99
CA GLU A 77 16.96 10.54 4.99
C GLU A 77 16.14 9.85 6.08
N ALA A 78 15.16 10.54 6.68
CA ALA A 78 14.30 9.99 7.71
C ALA A 78 13.55 8.75 7.23
N LEU A 79 12.97 8.79 6.03
CA LEU A 79 12.26 7.64 5.46
C LEU A 79 13.21 6.48 5.20
N ARG A 80 14.41 6.72 4.68
CA ARG A 80 15.41 5.67 4.38
C ARG A 80 15.90 4.97 5.65
N GLU A 81 16.09 5.71 6.74
CA GLU A 81 16.55 5.17 8.01
C GLU A 81 15.43 4.46 8.78
N GLY A 82 14.22 5.02 8.75
CA GLY A 82 13.09 4.51 9.52
C GLY A 82 12.31 3.39 8.82
N LEU A 83 12.08 3.44 7.50
CA LEU A 83 11.27 2.47 6.78
C LEU A 83 12.11 1.31 6.23
N SER A 84 11.97 0.14 6.86
CA SER A 84 12.62 -1.09 6.42
C SER A 84 11.80 -1.87 5.38
N ARG A 85 10.47 -1.91 5.51
CA ARG A 85 9.57 -2.58 4.55
C ARG A 85 8.11 -2.16 4.69
N ILE A 86 7.33 -2.43 3.65
CA ILE A 86 5.87 -2.27 3.62
C ILE A 86 5.21 -3.65 3.53
N VAL A 87 4.18 -3.88 4.32
CA VAL A 87 3.31 -5.05 4.27
C VAL A 87 1.91 -4.61 3.86
N VAL A 88 1.41 -5.13 2.74
CA VAL A 88 0.05 -4.86 2.25
C VAL A 88 -0.80 -6.11 2.40
N ARG A 89 -1.90 -5.97 3.14
CA ARG A 89 -2.74 -7.11 3.52
C ARG A 89 -4.21 -6.71 3.70
N ASN A 90 -5.07 -7.71 3.86
CA ASN A 90 -6.50 -7.49 4.03
C ASN A 90 -7.11 -8.63 4.88
N THR A 91 -7.01 -8.49 6.20
CA THR A 91 -7.65 -9.40 7.15
C THR A 91 -9.17 -9.24 7.19
N TYR A 92 -9.71 -8.31 6.39
CA TYR A 92 -11.13 -7.94 6.32
C TYR A 92 -11.70 -7.34 7.62
N THR A 93 -10.82 -6.96 8.55
CA THR A 93 -11.18 -6.40 9.86
C THR A 93 -11.39 -4.90 9.80
N TYR A 94 -10.58 -4.19 9.02
CA TYR A 94 -10.48 -2.73 9.07
C TYR A 94 -10.95 -2.10 7.76
N ALA A 95 -11.85 -1.12 7.85
CA ALA A 95 -12.28 -0.29 6.74
C ALA A 95 -11.84 1.17 6.90
N SER A 96 -10.92 1.44 7.81
CA SER A 96 -10.41 2.77 8.15
C SER A 96 -8.93 2.69 8.51
N GLU A 97 -8.34 3.84 8.86
CA GLU A 97 -6.93 4.00 9.23
C GLU A 97 -6.50 3.20 10.46
N THR A 98 -7.45 2.66 11.24
CA THR A 98 -7.13 1.80 12.40
C THR A 98 -6.44 0.50 12.01
N GLY A 99 -6.52 0.12 10.73
CA GLY A 99 -5.76 -1.01 10.18
C GLY A 99 -4.33 -0.65 9.74
N PHE A 100 -3.91 0.60 9.91
CA PHE A 100 -2.55 1.04 9.60
C PHE A 100 -1.69 1.03 10.85
N SER A 101 -0.48 0.53 10.72
CA SER A 101 0.50 0.55 11.81
C SER A 101 1.90 0.73 11.27
N PHE A 102 2.75 1.38 12.06
CA PHE A 102 4.17 1.50 11.79
C PHE A 102 4.93 1.24 13.07
N ALA A 103 5.70 0.15 13.08
CA ALA A 103 6.49 -0.28 14.23
C ALA A 103 7.73 -1.03 13.74
N ASP A 104 8.86 -0.81 14.39
CA ASP A 104 10.14 -1.47 14.08
C ASP A 104 10.51 -1.38 12.58
N GLY A 105 10.22 -0.23 11.97
CA GLY A 105 10.45 0.04 10.55
C GLY A 105 9.55 -0.71 9.57
N VAL A 106 8.48 -1.33 10.05
CA VAL A 106 7.50 -2.05 9.22
C VAL A 106 6.21 -1.24 9.13
N LEU A 107 5.90 -0.72 7.95
CA LEU A 107 4.59 -0.14 7.66
C LEU A 107 3.64 -1.26 7.25
N THR A 108 2.58 -1.49 8.02
CA THR A 108 1.51 -2.44 7.66
C THR A 108 0.26 -1.68 7.28
N ILE A 109 -0.29 -2.02 6.11
CA ILE A 109 -1.60 -1.59 5.64
C ILE A 109 -2.50 -2.82 5.63
N ASP A 110 -3.37 -2.91 6.63
CA ASP A 110 -4.43 -3.90 6.70
C ASP A 110 -5.77 -3.21 6.46
N HIS A 111 -6.28 -3.26 5.23
CA HIS A 111 -7.50 -2.55 4.88
C HIS A 111 -8.39 -3.39 3.97
N ARG A 112 -9.69 -3.26 4.15
CA ARG A 112 -10.69 -3.89 3.29
C ARG A 112 -10.61 -3.35 1.87
N GLY A 113 -10.33 -4.21 0.89
CA GLY A 113 -10.12 -3.82 -0.50
C GLY A 113 -11.35 -3.28 -1.24
N ASP A 114 -12.55 -3.37 -0.65
CA ASP A 114 -13.85 -2.99 -1.22
C ASP A 114 -14.53 -1.86 -0.45
N ALA A 115 -13.86 -1.28 0.56
CA ALA A 115 -14.42 -0.25 1.42
C ALA A 115 -13.79 1.11 1.16
N ASN A 116 -14.62 2.16 1.25
CA ASN A 116 -14.16 3.56 1.23
C ASN A 116 -13.21 3.83 0.06
N ILE A 117 -13.52 3.28 -1.12
CA ILE A 117 -12.63 3.30 -2.29
C ILE A 117 -12.33 4.74 -2.73
N ASP A 118 -13.30 5.64 -2.58
CA ASP A 118 -13.17 7.06 -2.93
C ASP A 118 -12.40 7.90 -1.90
N HIS A 119 -11.96 7.32 -0.77
CA HIS A 119 -11.18 8.01 0.27
C HIS A 119 -9.67 7.83 0.08
N GLU A 120 -9.20 7.87 -1.17
CA GLU A 120 -7.77 7.70 -1.50
C GLU A 120 -6.90 8.78 -0.85
N ASP A 121 -7.32 10.05 -0.94
CA ASP A 121 -6.56 11.19 -0.40
C ASP A 121 -6.52 11.18 1.13
N ASP A 122 -7.63 10.83 1.78
CA ASP A 122 -7.67 10.70 3.24
C ASP A 122 -6.73 9.58 3.72
N ARG A 123 -6.73 8.43 3.04
CA ARG A 123 -5.78 7.34 3.35
C ARG A 123 -4.33 7.79 3.18
N ALA A 124 -4.01 8.48 2.08
CA ALA A 124 -2.66 8.99 1.84
C ALA A 124 -2.20 9.91 2.98
N LYS A 125 -3.08 10.82 3.40
CA LYS A 125 -2.80 11.76 4.51
C LYS A 125 -2.59 11.04 5.83
N TRP A 126 -3.40 10.02 6.14
CA TRP A 126 -3.21 9.22 7.36
C TRP A 126 -1.90 8.44 7.36
N LEU A 127 -1.53 7.82 6.22
CA LEU A 127 -0.27 7.11 6.07
C LEU A 127 0.93 8.07 6.24
N GLN A 128 0.86 9.25 5.61
CA GLN A 128 1.87 10.29 5.77
C GLN A 128 2.06 10.65 7.25
N GLN A 129 0.97 11.02 7.93
CA GLN A 129 1.02 11.43 9.34
C GLN A 129 1.52 10.32 10.27
N LEU A 130 1.14 9.07 9.98
CA LEU A 130 1.60 7.91 10.73
C LEU A 130 3.12 7.74 10.61
N LEU A 131 3.67 7.86 9.40
CA LEU A 131 5.11 7.76 9.17
C LEU A 131 5.84 8.96 9.79
N GLU A 132 5.47 10.19 9.47
CA GLU A 132 6.13 11.40 10.01
C GLU A 132 6.19 11.45 11.54
N LYS A 133 5.20 10.87 12.23
CA LYS A 133 5.18 10.80 13.69
C LYS A 133 6.21 9.83 14.29
N ASN A 134 6.64 8.83 13.51
CA ASN A 134 7.39 7.68 14.00
C ASN A 134 8.73 7.43 13.25
N LEU A 135 9.05 8.25 12.24
CA LEU A 135 10.37 8.32 11.62
C LEU A 135 11.35 9.13 12.47
#